data_AF-A0A644YU58-F1
#
_entry.id   AF-A0A644YU58-F1
#
_cell.length_a   1.000
_cell.length_b   1.000
_cell.length_c   1.000
_cell.angle_alpha   90.00
_cell.angle_beta   90.00
_cell.angle_gamma   90.00
#
_symmetry.space_group_name_H-M   'P 1'
#
loop_
_entity.id
_entity.type
_entity.pdbx_description
1 polymer ?
#
loop_
_entity_poly.entity_id
_entity_poly.type
_entity_poly.pdbx_seq_one_letter_code
_entity_poly.pdbx_strand_id
1 'polypeptide(L)'
;MTKSVYSLVLSDEIVREIDRLAYEAGESRSAMINQVLADFMRYTTPEKRMREVFGAIEHMLTGGVFEPQLQPSDSMFSLKSALDYKYNPSVRYSVELYKNALPLLGELRVSVRSQNSALVLAMLQFFKLWTRIETAYTGRVECAMEDGRYLRKLRLADGTNADNEAIGEGIAGYINLFDRALKSYFEYLNEPAAAVASVEKHYVSYLHNGGMVL
;
A
#
# COMPACT_ATOMS: atom_id res chain seq x y z
N MET A 1 10.08 -17.08 2.34
CA MET A 1 10.25 -18.54 2.12
C MET A 1 11.71 -18.87 1.93
N THR A 2 12.24 -19.87 2.62
CA THR A 2 13.55 -20.47 2.37
C THR A 2 13.53 -21.13 0.99
N LYS A 3 14.37 -20.67 0.07
CA LYS A 3 14.53 -21.33 -1.24
C LYS A 3 15.39 -22.57 -1.03
N SER A 4 14.87 -23.72 -1.42
CA SER A 4 15.61 -24.97 -1.40
C SER A 4 16.02 -25.33 -2.83
N VAL A 5 17.25 -25.79 -3.01
CA VAL A 5 17.76 -26.20 -4.32
C VAL A 5 17.40 -27.67 -4.53
N TYR A 6 16.71 -27.96 -5.63
CA TYR A 6 16.35 -29.31 -6.03
C TYR A 6 16.82 -29.57 -7.46
N SER A 7 17.28 -30.79 -7.73
CA SER A 7 17.56 -31.24 -9.09
C SER A 7 16.29 -31.83 -9.68
N LEU A 8 15.90 -31.35 -10.85
CA LEU A 8 14.71 -31.77 -11.59
C LEU A 8 15.14 -32.26 -12.97
N VAL A 9 14.59 -33.39 -13.41
CA VAL A 9 14.78 -33.88 -14.77
C VAL A 9 13.52 -33.49 -15.56
N LEU A 10 13.71 -32.65 -16.59
CA LEU A 10 12.66 -32.18 -17.49
C LEU A 10 13.07 -32.53 -18.92
N SER A 11 12.12 -32.68 -19.83
CA SER A 11 12.44 -32.86 -21.25
C SER A 11 12.98 -31.57 -21.87
N ASP A 12 13.82 -31.70 -22.90
CA ASP A 12 14.42 -30.56 -23.61
C ASP A 12 13.37 -29.64 -24.26
N GLU A 13 12.21 -30.17 -24.61
CA GLU A 13 11.07 -29.39 -25.11
C GLU A 13 10.47 -28.50 -24.02
N ILE A 14 10.24 -29.05 -22.82
CA ILE A 14 9.74 -28.29 -21.67
C ILE A 14 10.75 -27.22 -21.24
N VAL A 15 12.04 -27.55 -21.21
CA VAL A 15 13.09 -26.57 -20.85
C VAL A 15 13.09 -25.39 -21.81
N ARG A 16 12.99 -25.65 -23.13
CA ARG A 16 12.92 -24.58 -24.15
C ARG A 16 11.70 -23.69 -23.99
N GLU A 17 10.53 -24.27 -23.74
CA GLU A 17 9.31 -23.48 -23.57
C GLU A 17 9.34 -22.64 -22.30
N ILE A 18 9.82 -23.21 -21.19
CA ILE A 18 10.02 -22.46 -19.94
C ILE A 18 11.01 -21.31 -20.12
N ASP A 19 12.11 -21.53 -20.85
CA ASP A 19 13.07 -20.48 -21.15
C ASP A 19 12.46 -19.36 -22.00
N ARG A 20 11.61 -19.71 -22.98
CA ARG A 20 10.89 -18.73 -23.79
C ARG A 20 9.98 -17.86 -22.92
N LEU A 21 9.15 -18.50 -22.08
CA LEU A 21 8.24 -17.80 -21.18
C LEU A 21 8.99 -16.94 -20.16
N ALA A 22 10.08 -17.45 -19.58
CA ALA A 22 10.92 -16.72 -18.64
C ALA A 22 11.51 -15.47 -19.29
N TYR A 23 11.98 -15.59 -20.54
CA TYR A 23 12.52 -14.47 -21.30
C TYR A 23 11.44 -13.42 -21.63
N GLU A 24 10.26 -13.86 -22.09
CA GLU A 24 9.10 -12.97 -22.35
C GLU A 24 8.67 -12.19 -21.10
N ALA A 25 8.75 -12.81 -19.93
CA ALA A 25 8.40 -12.20 -18.64
C ALA A 25 9.55 -11.41 -17.99
N GLY A 26 10.77 -11.43 -18.54
CA GLY A 26 11.94 -10.81 -17.92
C GLY A 26 12.38 -11.48 -16.60
N GLU A 27 12.05 -12.75 -16.39
CA GLU A 27 12.31 -13.50 -15.17
C GLU A 27 13.38 -14.59 -15.37
N SER A 28 13.92 -15.14 -14.28
CA SER A 28 14.82 -16.31 -14.37
C SER A 28 14.04 -17.60 -14.63
N ARG A 29 14.67 -18.60 -15.28
CA ARG A 29 14.11 -19.97 -15.42
C ARG A 29 13.57 -20.53 -14.10
N SER A 30 14.33 -20.37 -13.01
CA SER A 30 13.92 -20.86 -11.69
C SER A 30 12.68 -20.16 -11.15
N ALA A 31 12.50 -18.87 -11.46
CA ALA A 31 11.30 -18.12 -11.09
C ALA A 31 10.10 -18.57 -11.92
N MET A 32 10.28 -18.76 -13.23
CA MET A 32 9.23 -19.27 -14.12
C MET A 32 8.78 -20.69 -13.75
N ILE A 33 9.71 -21.62 -13.48
CA ILE A 33 9.37 -22.97 -12.98
C ILE A 33 8.56 -22.88 -11.70
N ASN A 34 8.98 -22.02 -10.77
CA ASN A 34 8.28 -21.84 -9.50
C ASN A 34 6.86 -21.29 -9.72
N GLN A 35 6.66 -20.35 -10.65
CA GLN A 35 5.34 -19.84 -11.03
C GLN A 35 4.45 -20.91 -11.63
N VAL A 36 4.93 -21.69 -12.60
CA VAL A 36 4.16 -22.77 -13.24
C VAL A 36 3.73 -23.84 -12.23
N LEU A 37 4.66 -24.28 -11.37
CA LEU A 37 4.33 -25.25 -10.31
C LEU A 37 3.34 -24.69 -9.31
N ALA A 38 3.47 -23.41 -8.97
CA ALA A 38 2.58 -22.74 -8.07
C ALA A 38 1.16 -22.63 -8.66
N ASP A 39 1.04 -22.21 -9.93
CA ASP A 39 -0.24 -22.19 -10.64
C ASP A 39 -0.89 -23.58 -10.73
N PHE A 40 -0.10 -24.61 -11.06
CA PHE A 40 -0.58 -26.00 -11.10
C PHE A 40 -1.10 -26.49 -9.73
N MET A 41 -0.39 -26.14 -8.66
CA MET A 41 -0.79 -26.49 -7.28
C MET A 41 -1.85 -25.57 -6.69
N ARG A 42 -2.34 -24.57 -7.45
CA ARG A 42 -3.17 -23.46 -6.93
C ARG A 42 -2.52 -22.74 -5.74
N TYR A 43 -1.20 -22.77 -5.69
CA TYR A 43 -0.40 -22.04 -4.74
C TYR A 43 -0.16 -20.65 -5.31
N THR A 44 -0.62 -19.61 -4.65
CA THR A 44 -0.32 -18.25 -5.10
C THR A 44 1.12 -17.91 -4.72
N THR A 45 2.00 -17.70 -5.71
CA THR A 45 3.35 -17.21 -5.43
C THR A 45 3.30 -15.81 -4.80
N PRO A 46 4.26 -15.44 -3.94
CA PRO A 46 4.36 -14.08 -3.42
C PRO A 46 4.36 -13.02 -4.53
N GLU A 47 5.03 -13.30 -5.64
CA GLU A 47 5.15 -12.41 -6.79
C GLU A 47 3.79 -12.22 -7.50
N LYS A 48 3.05 -13.31 -7.75
CA LYS A 48 1.71 -13.24 -8.36
C LYS A 48 0.74 -12.46 -7.46
N ARG A 49 0.78 -12.74 -6.16
CA ARG A 49 0.00 -12.00 -5.16
C ARG A 49 0.30 -10.50 -5.18
N MET A 50 1.57 -10.10 -5.17
CA MET A 50 1.94 -8.68 -5.21
C MET A 50 1.42 -7.99 -6.47
N ARG A 51 1.54 -8.65 -7.63
CA ARG A 51 0.99 -8.14 -8.90
C ARG A 51 -0.52 -7.95 -8.84
N GLU A 52 -1.27 -8.92 -8.31
CA GLU A 52 -2.73 -8.83 -8.17
C GLU A 52 -3.14 -7.70 -7.22
N VAL A 53 -2.52 -7.60 -6.04
CA VAL A 53 -2.81 -6.54 -5.06
C VAL A 53 -2.49 -5.16 -5.64
N PHE A 54 -1.33 -4.98 -6.28
CA PHE A 54 -0.96 -3.69 -6.87
C PHE A 54 -1.81 -3.33 -8.08
N GLY A 55 -2.22 -4.32 -8.89
CA GLY A 55 -3.16 -4.12 -9.99
C GLY A 55 -4.51 -3.58 -9.50
N ALA A 56 -5.05 -4.13 -8.41
CA ALA A 56 -6.29 -3.61 -7.79
C ALA A 56 -6.12 -2.19 -7.23
N ILE A 57 -4.98 -1.90 -6.57
CA ILE A 57 -4.69 -0.53 -6.09
C ILE A 57 -4.62 0.46 -7.27
N GLU A 58 -3.90 0.11 -8.32
CA GLU A 58 -3.76 0.94 -9.51
C GLU A 58 -5.11 1.18 -10.20
N HIS A 59 -5.93 0.14 -10.34
CA HIS A 59 -7.27 0.25 -10.94
C HIS A 59 -8.17 1.21 -10.17
N MET A 60 -8.14 1.17 -8.82
CA MET A 60 -8.99 2.03 -7.99
C MET A 60 -8.52 3.48 -7.90
N LEU A 61 -7.21 3.73 -7.94
CA LEU A 61 -6.65 5.07 -7.68
C LEU A 61 -6.30 5.84 -8.96
N THR A 62 -6.07 5.15 -10.08
CA THR A 62 -5.72 5.79 -11.36
C THR A 62 -6.94 6.44 -12.01
N GLY A 63 -6.75 7.60 -12.63
CA GLY A 63 -7.83 8.38 -13.25
C GLY A 63 -8.50 9.39 -12.31
N GLY A 64 -8.02 9.51 -11.07
CA GLY A 64 -8.48 10.49 -10.08
C GLY A 64 -7.40 11.53 -9.73
N VAL A 65 -7.30 11.86 -8.44
CA VAL A 65 -6.35 12.85 -7.88
C VAL A 65 -4.93 12.30 -7.69
N PHE A 66 -4.70 11.03 -8.01
CA PHE A 66 -3.45 10.34 -7.79
C PHE A 66 -2.71 10.13 -9.11
N GLU A 67 -1.42 10.42 -9.09
CA GLU A 67 -0.49 10.16 -10.17
C GLU A 67 0.42 8.99 -9.78
N PRO A 68 0.37 7.84 -10.48
CA PRO A 68 1.31 6.73 -10.27
C PRO A 68 2.77 7.18 -10.44
N GLN A 69 3.68 6.49 -9.75
CA GLN A 69 5.12 6.71 -9.86
C GLN A 69 5.79 5.44 -10.40
N LEU A 70 6.96 5.60 -11.01
CA LEU A 70 7.79 4.46 -11.43
C LEU A 70 8.06 3.55 -10.22
N GLN A 71 7.72 2.27 -10.35
CA GLN A 71 7.89 1.29 -9.29
C GLN A 71 9.37 0.95 -9.13
N PRO A 72 9.97 1.12 -7.94
CA PRO A 72 11.39 0.84 -7.73
C PRO A 72 11.69 -0.65 -7.59
N SER A 73 10.67 -1.49 -7.32
CA SER A 73 10.77 -2.95 -7.22
C SER A 73 9.39 -3.59 -7.30
N ASP A 74 9.33 -4.90 -7.59
CA ASP A 74 8.09 -5.69 -7.67
C ASP A 74 7.32 -5.79 -6.34
N SER A 75 7.95 -5.44 -5.22
CA SER A 75 7.32 -5.40 -3.89
C SER A 75 6.83 -4.02 -3.48
N MET A 76 6.95 -3.01 -4.36
CA MET A 76 6.64 -1.62 -4.03
C MET A 76 5.74 -0.95 -5.08
N PHE A 77 4.66 -0.35 -4.60
CA PHE A 77 3.81 0.55 -5.37
C PHE A 77 3.92 1.97 -4.84
N SER A 78 3.95 2.98 -5.70
CA SER A 78 4.06 4.37 -5.27
C SER A 78 3.22 5.30 -6.13
N LEU A 79 2.63 6.29 -5.49
CA LEU A 79 1.78 7.30 -6.11
C LEU A 79 1.97 8.64 -5.39
N LYS A 80 1.54 9.73 -6.03
CA LYS A 80 1.53 11.06 -5.41
C LYS A 80 0.18 11.75 -5.63
N SER A 81 -0.17 12.65 -4.72
CA SER A 81 -1.28 13.59 -4.89
C SER A 81 -0.80 15.01 -4.59
N ALA A 82 -1.48 16.01 -5.14
CA ALA A 82 -1.25 17.39 -4.75
C ALA A 82 -1.95 17.70 -3.42
N LEU A 83 -1.29 18.47 -2.57
CA LEU A 83 -1.86 19.06 -1.36
C LEU A 83 -2.09 20.55 -1.61
N ASP A 84 -3.30 21.03 -1.32
CA ASP A 84 -3.62 22.46 -1.41
C ASP A 84 -3.02 23.21 -0.21
N TYR A 85 -1.76 23.59 -0.38
CA TYR A 85 -0.98 24.36 0.57
C TYR A 85 0.12 25.09 -0.21
N LYS A 86 0.60 26.22 0.28
CA LYS A 86 1.63 27.07 -0.36
C LYS A 86 2.54 26.32 -1.34
N TYR A 87 2.47 26.69 -2.63
CA TYR A 87 3.21 26.10 -3.75
C TYR A 87 2.81 24.66 -4.15
N ASN A 88 1.62 24.20 -3.75
CA ASN A 88 1.02 22.91 -4.10
C ASN A 88 1.99 21.71 -3.94
N PRO A 89 2.52 21.48 -2.73
CA PRO A 89 3.46 20.39 -2.49
C PRO A 89 2.80 19.05 -2.82
N SER A 90 3.60 18.10 -3.31
CA SER A 90 3.13 16.74 -3.57
C SER A 90 3.34 15.84 -2.35
N VAL A 91 2.29 15.14 -1.96
CA VAL A 91 2.33 14.07 -0.95
C VAL A 91 2.59 12.77 -1.68
N ARG A 92 3.62 12.02 -1.25
CA ARG A 92 3.96 10.71 -1.78
C ARG A 92 3.42 9.62 -0.84
N TYR A 93 2.74 8.64 -1.43
CA TYR A 93 2.28 7.42 -0.79
C TYR A 93 3.03 6.24 -1.41
N SER A 94 3.63 5.40 -0.58
CA SER A 94 4.41 4.25 -1.01
C SER A 94 4.00 3.03 -0.21
N VAL A 95 3.49 2.00 -0.88
CA VAL A 95 3.11 0.72 -0.28
C VAL A 95 4.21 -0.29 -0.56
N GLU A 96 4.69 -0.95 0.48
CA GLU A 96 5.62 -2.07 0.37
C GLU A 96 4.97 -3.32 0.96
N LEU A 97 4.86 -4.39 0.16
CA LEU A 97 4.25 -5.65 0.59
C LEU A 97 5.32 -6.65 1.04
N TYR A 98 5.01 -7.38 2.12
CA TYR A 98 5.89 -8.45 2.60
C TYR A 98 5.64 -9.75 1.85
N LYS A 99 6.70 -10.56 1.71
CA LYS A 99 6.66 -11.85 1.02
C LYS A 99 5.85 -12.92 1.78
N ASN A 100 5.77 -12.83 3.11
CA ASN A 100 4.94 -13.68 3.95
C ASN A 100 3.86 -12.79 4.56
N ALA A 101 2.65 -12.84 4.02
CA ALA A 101 1.80 -11.65 4.00
C ALA A 101 0.51 -11.72 4.81
N LEU A 102 0.34 -12.71 5.69
CA LEU A 102 -0.85 -12.80 6.51
C LEU A 102 -0.47 -13.09 7.98
N PRO A 103 -1.08 -12.39 8.95
CA PRO A 103 -2.00 -11.27 8.78
C PRO A 103 -1.31 -9.92 8.44
N LEU A 104 0.02 -9.85 8.56
CA LEU A 104 0.81 -8.64 8.30
C LEU A 104 1.15 -8.53 6.80
N LEU A 105 0.44 -7.65 6.10
CA LEU A 105 0.51 -7.50 4.64
C LEU A 105 1.76 -6.76 4.18
N GLY A 106 2.18 -5.74 4.92
CA GLY A 106 3.19 -4.79 4.47
C GLY A 106 3.18 -3.48 5.27
N GLU A 107 3.54 -2.38 4.62
CA GLU A 107 3.50 -1.04 5.19
C GLU A 107 3.17 0.05 4.17
N LEU A 108 2.48 1.09 4.63
CA LEU A 108 2.29 2.35 3.94
C LEU A 108 3.29 3.38 4.49
N ARG A 109 4.00 4.05 3.59
CA ARG A 109 4.83 5.21 3.87
C ARG A 109 4.22 6.45 3.23
N VAL A 110 4.01 7.50 4.03
CA VAL A 110 3.50 8.80 3.56
C VAL A 110 4.52 9.89 3.85
N SER A 111 4.81 10.73 2.86
CA SER A 111 5.86 11.75 2.99
C SER A 111 5.61 12.98 2.12
N VAL A 112 6.12 14.12 2.55
CA VAL A 112 6.19 15.36 1.76
C VAL A 112 7.63 15.84 1.76
N ARG A 113 8.20 16.08 0.57
CA ARG A 113 9.54 16.66 0.46
C ARG A 113 9.42 18.18 0.46
N SER A 114 9.68 18.82 1.60
CA SER A 114 9.65 20.28 1.71
C SER A 114 10.67 20.80 2.73
N GLN A 115 11.22 21.98 2.46
CA GLN A 115 12.03 22.75 3.41
C GLN A 115 11.19 23.75 4.22
N ASN A 116 9.89 23.88 3.92
CA ASN A 116 8.98 24.74 4.67
C ASN A 116 8.69 24.11 6.04
N SER A 117 9.29 24.67 7.09
CA SER A 117 9.15 24.17 8.46
C SER A 117 7.70 24.17 8.97
N ALA A 118 6.87 25.13 8.53
CA ALA A 118 5.46 25.18 8.91
C ALA A 118 4.66 24.02 8.29
N LEU A 119 4.93 23.70 7.02
CA LEU A 119 4.34 22.53 6.35
C LEU A 119 4.78 21.23 7.05
N VAL A 120 6.07 21.08 7.31
CA VAL A 120 6.60 19.88 7.98
C VAL A 120 5.97 19.71 9.37
N LEU A 121 5.82 20.79 10.14
CA LEU A 121 5.16 20.76 11.44
C LEU A 121 3.68 20.39 11.33
N ALA A 122 2.95 20.99 10.37
CA ALA A 122 1.54 20.67 10.14
C ALA A 122 1.34 19.20 9.74
N MET A 123 2.21 18.64 8.89
CA MET A 123 2.21 17.22 8.55
C MET A 123 2.42 16.33 9.79
N LEU A 124 3.39 16.67 10.65
CA LEU A 124 3.64 15.92 11.90
C LEU A 124 2.45 15.96 12.86
N GLN A 125 1.78 17.12 12.97
CA GLN A 125 0.57 17.27 13.79
C GLN A 125 -0.58 16.44 13.22
N PHE A 126 -0.76 16.46 11.90
CA PHE A 126 -1.74 15.61 11.22
C PHE A 126 -1.47 14.12 11.48
N PHE A 127 -0.22 13.65 11.35
CA PHE A 127 0.11 12.24 11.60
C PHE A 127 -0.23 11.82 13.04
N LYS A 128 0.03 12.68 14.04
CA LYS A 128 -0.35 12.42 15.43
C LYS A 128 -1.86 12.36 15.62
N LEU A 129 -2.59 13.28 15.00
CA LEU A 129 -4.05 13.28 15.02
C LEU A 129 -4.61 12.01 14.38
N TRP A 130 -4.09 11.65 13.21
CA TRP A 130 -4.47 10.46 12.46
C TRP A 130 -4.30 9.20 13.29
N THR A 131 -3.10 8.96 13.83
CA THR A 131 -2.82 7.80 14.68
C THR A 131 -3.75 7.75 15.90
N ARG A 132 -4.04 8.89 16.52
CA ARG A 132 -4.94 8.96 17.69
C ARG A 132 -6.36 8.54 17.31
N ILE A 133 -6.90 9.07 16.21
CA ILE A 133 -8.24 8.74 15.72
C ILE A 133 -8.27 7.25 15.36
N GLU A 134 -7.34 6.79 14.52
CA GLU A 134 -7.26 5.40 14.10
C GLU A 134 -7.24 4.46 15.31
N THR A 135 -6.38 4.74 16.29
CA THR A 135 -6.25 3.93 17.51
C THR A 135 -7.55 3.86 18.33
N ALA A 136 -8.35 4.94 18.33
CA ALA A 136 -9.61 4.99 19.06
C ALA A 136 -10.68 4.06 18.46
N TYR A 137 -10.64 3.83 17.14
CA TYR A 137 -11.65 3.03 16.44
C TYR A 137 -11.22 1.59 16.15
N THR A 138 -9.93 1.34 15.91
CA THR A 138 -9.42 0.01 15.50
C THR A 138 -8.52 -0.64 16.55
N GLY A 139 -8.21 0.06 17.65
CA GLY A 139 -7.29 -0.42 18.67
C GLY A 139 -5.83 -0.15 18.32
N ARG A 140 -4.90 -0.95 18.85
CA ARG A 140 -3.47 -0.61 18.73
C ARG A 140 -2.98 -0.69 17.28
N VAL A 141 -2.50 0.44 16.79
CA VAL A 141 -1.86 0.59 15.48
C VAL A 141 -0.33 0.55 15.60
N GLU A 142 0.33 -0.18 14.70
CA GLU A 142 1.79 -0.15 14.54
C GLU A 142 2.19 0.94 13.54
N CYS A 143 2.61 2.10 14.06
CA CYS A 143 3.10 3.22 13.26
C CYS A 143 4.36 3.87 13.83
N ALA A 144 5.13 4.54 12.96
CA ALA A 144 6.31 5.31 13.32
C ALA A 144 6.33 6.65 12.55
N MET A 145 7.04 7.64 13.11
CA MET A 145 7.28 8.94 12.49
C MET A 145 8.78 9.21 12.48
N GLU A 146 9.40 9.16 11.31
CA GLU A 146 10.86 9.27 11.15
C GLU A 146 11.19 10.21 9.98
N ASP A 147 12.05 11.20 10.21
CA ASP A 147 12.49 12.18 9.20
C ASP A 147 11.34 12.84 8.41
N GLY A 148 10.23 13.19 9.07
CA GLY A 148 9.06 13.78 8.40
C GLY A 148 8.24 12.79 7.56
N ARG A 149 8.48 11.49 7.70
CA ARG A 149 7.74 10.40 7.05
C ARG A 149 6.86 9.71 8.08
N TYR A 150 5.63 9.39 7.69
CA TYR A 150 4.74 8.52 8.43
C TYR A 150 4.87 7.10 7.89
N LEU A 151 5.10 6.13 8.77
CA LEU A 151 5.09 4.71 8.46
C LEU A 151 3.97 4.05 9.23
N ARG A 152 3.14 3.27 8.54
CA ARG A 152 2.02 2.51 9.10
C ARG A 152 2.09 1.09 8.58
N LYS A 153 2.23 0.10 9.47
CA LYS A 153 2.11 -1.32 9.07
C LYS A 153 0.69 -1.56 8.54
N LEU A 154 0.49 -2.48 7.62
CA LEU A 154 -0.82 -2.86 7.11
C LEU A 154 -1.09 -4.30 7.53
N ARG A 155 -2.17 -4.53 8.26
CA ARG A 155 -2.50 -5.81 8.91
C ARG A 155 -3.99 -6.08 8.76
N LEU A 156 -4.34 -7.25 8.24
CA LEU A 156 -5.74 -7.67 8.26
C LEU A 156 -6.20 -7.97 9.69
N ALA A 157 -7.42 -7.54 10.02
CA ALA A 157 -8.08 -7.94 11.25
C ALA A 157 -8.25 -9.46 11.33
N ASP A 158 -8.15 -10.01 12.53
CA ASP A 158 -8.24 -11.46 12.75
C ASP A 158 -9.57 -12.02 12.21
N GLY A 159 -9.50 -13.16 11.50
CA GLY A 159 -10.67 -13.79 10.89
C GLY A 159 -11.13 -13.16 9.57
N THR A 160 -10.48 -12.09 9.09
CA THR A 160 -10.76 -11.53 7.76
C THR A 160 -10.30 -12.49 6.67
N ASN A 161 -11.24 -13.02 5.90
CA ASN A 161 -10.94 -13.79 4.68
C ASN A 161 -11.08 -12.87 3.47
N ALA A 162 -9.95 -12.30 3.03
CA ALA A 162 -9.89 -11.41 1.86
C ALA A 162 -8.93 -12.01 0.84
N ASP A 163 -9.35 -12.04 -0.42
CA ASP A 163 -8.46 -12.37 -1.53
C ASP A 163 -7.55 -11.17 -1.88
N ASN A 164 -6.65 -11.36 -2.85
CA ASN A 164 -5.68 -10.35 -3.22
C ASN A 164 -6.32 -9.09 -3.82
N GLU A 165 -7.46 -9.25 -4.50
CA GLU A 165 -8.22 -8.13 -5.06
C GLU A 165 -8.83 -7.29 -3.94
N ALA A 166 -9.57 -7.91 -3.01
CA ALA A 166 -10.15 -7.23 -1.85
C ALA A 166 -9.08 -6.58 -0.95
N ILE A 167 -7.91 -7.22 -0.79
CA ILE A 167 -6.76 -6.61 -0.09
C ILE A 167 -6.30 -5.34 -0.81
N GLY A 168 -6.15 -5.39 -2.14
CA GLY A 168 -5.75 -4.23 -2.93
C GLY A 168 -6.78 -3.11 -2.84
N GLU A 169 -8.06 -3.44 -2.93
CA GLU A 169 -9.15 -2.48 -2.77
C GLU A 169 -9.18 -1.84 -1.38
N GLY A 170 -8.96 -2.64 -0.33
CA GLY A 170 -8.83 -2.16 1.04
C GLY A 170 -7.68 -1.16 1.21
N ILE A 171 -6.50 -1.48 0.66
CA ILE A 171 -5.32 -0.61 0.72
C ILE A 171 -5.59 0.69 -0.06
N ALA A 172 -6.18 0.60 -1.24
CA ALA A 172 -6.57 1.77 -2.04
C ALA A 172 -7.58 2.66 -1.31
N GLY A 173 -8.61 2.05 -0.71
CA GLY A 173 -9.60 2.73 0.10
C GLY A 173 -8.98 3.45 1.28
N TYR A 174 -8.04 2.82 1.98
CA TYR A 174 -7.30 3.43 3.09
C TYR A 174 -6.41 4.60 2.63
N ILE A 175 -5.70 4.48 1.51
CA ILE A 175 -4.90 5.58 0.94
C ILE A 175 -5.80 6.77 0.58
N ASN A 176 -6.93 6.52 -0.09
CA ASN A 176 -7.88 7.57 -0.46
C ASN A 176 -8.50 8.25 0.78
N LEU A 177 -8.83 7.46 1.81
CA LEU A 177 -9.28 7.99 3.09
C LEU A 177 -8.21 8.92 3.71
N PHE A 178 -6.97 8.43 3.82
CA PHE A 178 -5.86 9.19 4.41
C PHE A 178 -5.64 10.50 3.65
N ASP A 179 -5.63 10.46 2.32
CA ASP A 179 -5.43 11.64 1.47
C ASP A 179 -6.55 12.68 1.64
N ARG A 180 -7.81 12.24 1.67
CA ARG A 180 -8.96 13.13 1.91
C ARG A 180 -8.92 13.76 3.29
N ALA A 181 -8.63 12.96 4.31
CA ALA A 181 -8.51 13.45 5.68
C ALA A 181 -7.34 14.44 5.84
N LEU A 182 -6.20 14.16 5.19
CA LEU A 182 -5.06 15.06 5.14
C LEU A 182 -5.43 16.39 4.48
N LYS A 183 -6.06 16.36 3.31
CA LYS A 183 -6.48 17.58 2.61
C LYS A 183 -7.46 18.40 3.46
N SER A 184 -8.46 17.75 4.05
CA SER A 184 -9.41 18.46 4.91
C SER A 184 -8.78 19.03 6.18
N TYR A 185 -7.77 18.36 6.76
CA TYR A 185 -6.99 18.94 7.85
C TYR A 185 -6.31 20.25 7.45
N PHE A 186 -5.75 20.31 6.24
CA PHE A 186 -5.09 21.51 5.72
C PHE A 186 -6.08 22.62 5.33
N GLU A 187 -7.29 22.29 4.88
CA GLU A 187 -8.37 23.25 4.67
C GLU A 187 -8.74 23.99 5.97
N TYR A 188 -8.78 23.28 7.09
CA TYR A 188 -9.12 23.81 8.42
C TYR A 188 -7.91 24.14 9.30
N LEU A 189 -6.72 24.38 8.71
CA LEU A 189 -5.47 24.54 9.47
C LEU A 189 -5.51 25.65 10.55
N ASN A 190 -6.33 26.68 10.33
CA ASN A 190 -6.50 27.80 11.27
C ASN A 190 -7.66 27.60 12.26
N GLU A 191 -8.38 26.47 12.19
CA GLU A 191 -9.54 26.14 13.02
C GLU A 191 -9.36 24.75 13.65
N PRO A 192 -8.54 24.61 14.71
CA PRO A 192 -8.11 23.30 15.21
C PRO A 192 -9.25 22.35 15.56
N ALA A 193 -10.34 22.86 16.15
CA ALA A 193 -11.51 22.06 16.50
C ALA A 193 -12.22 21.53 15.24
N ALA A 194 -12.36 22.35 14.20
CA ALA A 194 -12.96 21.95 12.93
C ALA A 194 -12.08 20.94 12.19
N ALA A 195 -10.75 21.13 12.19
CA ALA A 195 -9.80 20.19 11.59
C ALA A 195 -9.91 18.81 12.22
N VAL A 196 -9.92 18.72 13.57
CA VAL A 196 -10.08 17.45 14.29
C VAL A 196 -11.40 16.78 13.94
N ALA A 197 -12.51 17.51 14.00
CA ALA A 197 -13.84 16.98 13.70
C ALA A 197 -13.95 16.51 12.23
N SER A 198 -13.33 17.22 11.29
CA SER A 198 -13.36 16.84 9.87
C SER A 198 -12.58 15.56 9.59
N VAL A 199 -11.36 15.44 10.13
CA VAL A 199 -10.54 14.23 10.02
C VAL A 199 -11.27 13.02 10.60
N GLU A 200 -11.86 13.17 11.79
CA GLU A 200 -12.61 12.10 12.45
C GLU A 200 -13.87 11.71 11.65
N LYS A 201 -14.60 12.69 11.10
CA LYS A 201 -15.75 12.44 10.24
C LYS A 201 -15.40 11.60 9.02
N HIS A 202 -14.26 11.88 8.37
CA HIS A 202 -13.79 11.08 7.25
C HIS A 202 -13.54 9.62 7.67
N TYR A 203 -12.88 9.42 8.82
CA TYR A 203 -12.58 8.09 9.36
C TYR A 203 -13.85 7.30 9.70
N VAL A 204 -14.78 7.91 10.45
CA VAL A 204 -16.05 7.27 10.83
C VAL A 204 -16.89 6.93 9.60
N SER A 205 -16.96 7.84 8.62
CA SER A 205 -17.68 7.61 7.36
C SER A 205 -17.09 6.43 6.59
N TYR A 206 -15.76 6.29 6.57
CA TYR A 206 -15.12 5.13 5.95
C TYR A 206 -15.53 3.82 6.60
N LEU A 207 -15.52 3.74 7.93
CA LEU A 207 -15.96 2.55 8.65
C LEU A 207 -17.45 2.25 8.42
N HIS A 208 -18.32 3.26 8.47
CA HIS A 208 -19.75 3.11 8.21
C HIS A 208 -20.05 2.59 6.79
N ASN A 209 -19.23 2.96 5.81
CA ASN A 209 -19.36 2.51 4.43
C ASN A 209 -18.69 1.13 4.18
N GLY A 210 -18.32 0.40 5.23
CA GLY A 210 -17.72 -0.93 5.11
C GLY A 210 -16.25 -0.91 4.70
N GLY A 211 -15.55 0.19 4.95
CA GLY A 211 -14.11 0.30 4.70
C GLY A 211 -13.32 -0.79 5.43
N MET A 212 -12.36 -1.40 4.73
CA MET A 212 -11.53 -2.46 5.29
C MET A 212 -10.62 -1.93 6.39
N VAL A 213 -10.61 -2.60 7.54
CA VAL A 213 -9.69 -2.29 8.64
C VAL A 213 -8.34 -2.98 8.37
N LEU A 214 -7.29 -2.16 8.27
CA LEU A 214 -5.89 -2.54 7.98
C LEU A 214 -4.93 -2.13 9.12
#